data_AF-A0A061IGP5-F1
#
_entry.id   AF-A0A061IGP5-F1
#
_cell.length_a   1.000
_cell.length_b   1.000
_cell.length_c   1.000
_cell.angle_alpha   90.00
_cell.angle_beta   90.00
_cell.angle_gamma   90.00
#
_symmetry.space_group_name_H-M   'P 1'
#
loop_
_entity.id
_entity.type
_entity.pdbx_description
1 polymer ?
#
loop_
_entity_poly.entity_id
_entity_poly.type
_entity_poly.pdbx_seq_one_letter_code
_entity_poly.pdbx_strand_id
1 'polypeptide(L)'
;MISYSQQVMVWIHGGGLAMGMASMYDGSKLAAIEDIVVVTIQYRLGVLGYFSTGDEHARGNWGYLDQVAALRWVQQNIAHFGGNPDRVTIFGESAGGTSVSSLVLSPMSKGLFHGAIMQSGVAMLPGLISHSVEVVYTMVANLSGCDQMDSEALVGCLRGKSEEELLAITKVFKIIPAVVDGEFFPRHPEELLVSADFRPVPSIIGINNDEYSWDIPMMVSPDFTDMLVEEYLGDIEDPETLQVQFQEMMKDFMFVIPALQVARAQSPLAPVYFYEFQHPTNFFKDIKPPHVKADHGDDIFYVFGSSYWGSKFDFTEEEELLSRRIMKYWANFARHGNPNSMDLPHWPIFNQDEQYLQLDIQPTVGHALNANRMQFWTEILPQKIQELKEVENKHTEL
;
A
#
# COMPACT_ATOMS: atom_id res chain seq x y z
N MET A 1 1.25 -34.51 -19.60
CA MET A 1 0.69 -33.17 -19.84
C MET A 1 0.63 -32.48 -18.50
N ILE A 2 1.40 -31.41 -18.29
CA ILE A 2 1.23 -30.56 -17.11
C ILE A 2 -0.11 -29.84 -17.32
N SER A 3 -1.06 -30.06 -16.42
CA SER A 3 -2.33 -29.33 -16.42
C SER A 3 -2.05 -27.88 -16.03
N TYR A 4 -2.27 -26.93 -16.94
CA TYR A 4 -2.11 -25.49 -16.71
C TYR A 4 -3.26 -24.93 -15.86
N SER A 5 -3.38 -25.37 -14.61
CA SER A 5 -4.59 -25.13 -13.80
C SER A 5 -4.38 -24.33 -12.51
N GLN A 6 -3.14 -24.18 -12.03
CA GLN A 6 -2.92 -23.52 -10.74
C GLN A 6 -3.06 -22.00 -10.86
N GLN A 7 -3.67 -21.38 -9.85
CA GLN A 7 -3.78 -19.93 -9.79
C GLN A 7 -2.42 -19.32 -9.46
N VAL A 8 -2.20 -18.08 -9.89
CA VAL A 8 -0.94 -17.36 -9.68
C VAL A 8 -1.20 -16.17 -8.77
N MET A 9 -0.44 -16.05 -7.69
CA MET A 9 -0.42 -14.87 -6.82
C MET A 9 0.93 -14.17 -6.93
N VAL A 10 0.94 -12.92 -7.37
CA VAL A 10 2.16 -12.12 -7.56
C VAL A 10 2.26 -11.06 -6.45
N TRP A 11 3.24 -11.23 -5.58
CA TRP A 11 3.50 -10.36 -4.44
C TRP A 11 4.37 -9.16 -4.83
N ILE A 12 3.93 -7.97 -4.42
CA ILE A 12 4.67 -6.71 -4.52
C ILE A 12 4.95 -6.21 -3.10
N HIS A 13 6.22 -6.13 -2.72
CA HIS A 13 6.60 -5.74 -1.36
C HIS A 13 6.41 -4.24 -1.09
N GLY A 14 6.19 -3.90 0.18
CA GLY A 14 6.13 -2.53 0.71
C GLY A 14 7.50 -1.88 0.92
N GLY A 15 7.55 -0.81 1.73
CA GLY A 15 8.77 -0.08 2.06
C GLY A 15 8.87 1.34 1.47
N GLY A 16 7.74 2.06 1.39
CA GLY A 16 7.71 3.48 1.00
C GLY A 16 8.25 3.79 -0.40
N LEU A 17 8.31 2.78 -1.29
CA LEU A 17 8.97 2.84 -2.61
C LEU A 17 10.49 3.15 -2.54
N ALA A 18 11.07 3.17 -1.35
CA ALA A 18 12.45 3.54 -1.07
C ALA A 18 13.30 2.37 -0.57
N MET A 19 12.68 1.37 0.05
CA MET A 19 13.33 0.17 0.60
C MET A 19 12.46 -1.09 0.43
N GLY A 20 12.98 -2.24 0.82
CA GLY A 20 12.28 -3.53 0.73
C GLY A 20 12.95 -4.54 -0.21
N MET A 21 12.61 -5.82 -0.06
CA MET A 21 13.03 -6.86 -0.99
C MET A 21 12.08 -8.07 -1.00
N ALA A 22 11.91 -8.70 -2.15
CA ALA A 22 11.11 -9.88 -2.41
C ALA A 22 11.55 -11.09 -1.57
N SER A 23 12.85 -11.21 -1.33
CA SER A 23 13.44 -12.30 -0.55
C SER A 23 13.10 -12.25 0.94
N MET A 24 12.47 -11.19 1.43
CA MET A 24 11.91 -11.15 2.78
C MET A 24 10.73 -12.12 2.96
N TYR A 25 10.02 -12.43 1.87
CA TYR A 25 8.72 -13.11 1.91
C TYR A 25 8.86 -14.53 1.38
N ASP A 26 8.72 -15.52 2.26
CA ASP A 26 8.74 -16.94 1.87
C ASP A 26 7.34 -17.40 1.46
N GLY A 27 7.11 -17.52 0.15
CA GLY A 27 5.86 -17.99 -0.42
C GLY A 27 5.58 -19.49 -0.24
N SER A 28 6.52 -20.27 0.31
CA SER A 28 6.45 -21.74 0.31
C SER A 28 5.25 -22.29 1.07
N LYS A 29 4.92 -21.71 2.24
CA LYS A 29 3.80 -22.19 3.07
C LYS A 29 2.45 -21.92 2.40
N LEU A 30 2.26 -20.72 1.87
CA LEU A 30 1.06 -20.36 1.10
C LEU A 30 0.91 -21.25 -0.15
N ALA A 31 1.99 -21.42 -0.92
CA ALA A 31 1.99 -22.27 -2.11
C ALA A 31 1.65 -23.74 -1.79
N ALA A 32 2.23 -24.29 -0.73
CA ALA A 32 2.04 -25.69 -0.36
C ALA A 32 0.66 -25.99 0.25
N ILE A 33 0.13 -25.07 1.08
CA ILE A 33 -1.16 -25.27 1.75
C ILE A 33 -2.32 -25.08 0.77
N GLU A 34 -2.21 -24.08 -0.10
CA GLU A 34 -3.32 -23.71 -1.00
C GLU A 34 -3.13 -24.17 -2.45
N ASP A 35 -2.06 -24.89 -2.78
CA ASP A 35 -1.85 -25.41 -4.15
C ASP A 35 -1.92 -24.29 -5.21
N ILE A 36 -1.20 -23.20 -4.95
CA ILE A 36 -1.10 -22.02 -5.82
C ILE A 36 0.36 -21.68 -6.14
N VAL A 37 0.59 -21.06 -7.28
CA VAL A 37 1.91 -20.54 -7.65
C VAL A 37 2.08 -19.15 -7.05
N VAL A 38 3.07 -18.99 -6.17
CA VAL A 38 3.42 -17.69 -5.58
C VAL A 38 4.66 -17.13 -6.27
N VAL A 39 4.59 -15.89 -6.74
CA VAL A 39 5.70 -15.16 -7.37
C VAL A 39 5.97 -13.91 -6.56
N THR A 40 7.19 -13.72 -6.07
CA THR A 40 7.62 -12.48 -5.41
C THR A 40 8.52 -11.70 -6.36
N ILE A 41 8.20 -10.42 -6.62
CA ILE A 41 8.94 -9.61 -7.60
C ILE A 41 9.76 -8.50 -6.94
N GLN A 42 10.90 -8.18 -7.56
CA GLN A 42 11.67 -6.97 -7.27
C GLN A 42 11.31 -5.86 -8.26
N TYR A 43 11.45 -4.62 -7.81
CA TYR A 43 11.37 -3.42 -8.65
C TYR A 43 12.39 -2.39 -8.16
N ARG A 44 12.80 -1.44 -9.02
CA ARG A 44 13.70 -0.36 -8.61
C ARG A 44 13.04 0.52 -7.55
N LEU A 45 13.84 0.93 -6.57
CA LEU A 45 13.43 1.72 -5.41
C LEU A 45 14.18 3.05 -5.36
N GLY A 46 13.71 3.98 -4.53
CA GLY A 46 14.41 5.23 -4.25
C GLY A 46 14.58 6.09 -5.50
N VAL A 47 15.68 6.84 -5.55
CA VAL A 47 16.04 7.69 -6.69
C VAL A 47 16.08 6.88 -8.01
N LEU A 48 16.57 5.63 -7.95
CA LEU A 48 16.64 4.76 -9.14
C LEU A 48 15.27 4.33 -9.66
N GLY A 49 14.27 4.28 -8.78
CA GLY A 49 12.92 3.82 -9.11
C GLY A 49 11.95 4.94 -9.46
N TYR A 50 12.08 6.12 -8.85
CA TYR A 50 11.00 7.12 -8.88
C TYR A 50 11.44 8.56 -9.12
N PHE A 51 12.75 8.82 -9.26
CA PHE A 51 13.20 10.16 -9.64
C PHE A 51 12.61 10.60 -10.98
N SER A 52 12.10 11.83 -11.01
CA SER A 52 11.48 12.47 -12.16
C SER A 52 11.95 13.91 -12.31
N THR A 53 12.17 14.33 -13.55
CA THR A 53 12.39 15.72 -13.95
C THR A 53 11.08 16.43 -14.35
N GLY A 54 9.96 15.71 -14.42
CA GLY A 54 8.67 16.24 -14.88
C GLY A 54 8.58 16.44 -16.40
N ASP A 55 9.58 15.97 -17.15
CA ASP A 55 9.68 16.05 -18.61
C ASP A 55 10.17 14.72 -19.21
N GLU A 56 10.42 14.69 -20.52
CA GLU A 56 10.84 13.49 -21.24
C GLU A 56 12.20 12.92 -20.83
N HIS A 57 13.07 13.69 -20.17
CA HIS A 57 14.44 13.26 -19.86
C HIS A 57 14.48 12.25 -18.71
N ALA A 58 13.60 12.41 -17.73
CA ALA A 58 13.25 11.39 -16.76
C ALA A 58 11.79 11.55 -16.31
N ARG A 59 10.87 10.88 -16.99
CA ARG A 59 9.43 10.90 -16.64
C ARG A 59 9.12 10.40 -15.23
N GLY A 60 9.91 9.44 -14.72
CA GLY A 60 9.71 8.81 -13.42
C GLY A 60 9.03 7.45 -13.52
N ASN A 61 8.50 6.96 -12.39
CA ASN A 61 7.74 5.70 -12.27
C ASN A 61 8.46 4.44 -12.79
N TRP A 62 9.80 4.44 -12.82
CA TRP A 62 10.60 3.31 -13.27
C TRP A 62 10.32 2.03 -12.47
N GLY A 63 10.10 2.14 -11.16
CA GLY A 63 9.71 1.02 -10.31
C GLY A 63 8.35 0.42 -10.71
N TYR A 64 7.36 1.25 -11.06
CA TYR A 64 6.09 0.76 -11.61
C TYR A 64 6.25 0.12 -12.98
N LEU A 65 7.11 0.68 -13.85
CA LEU A 65 7.41 0.07 -15.14
C LEU A 65 8.10 -1.30 -14.99
N ASP A 66 8.94 -1.47 -13.96
CA ASP A 66 9.53 -2.78 -13.62
C ASP A 66 8.45 -3.78 -13.19
N GLN A 67 7.49 -3.36 -12.37
CA GLN A 67 6.36 -4.21 -11.96
C GLN A 67 5.50 -4.61 -13.17
N VAL A 68 5.20 -3.69 -14.10
CA VAL A 68 4.52 -4.00 -15.37
C VAL A 68 5.34 -5.00 -16.20
N ALA A 69 6.65 -4.81 -16.29
CA ALA A 69 7.53 -5.73 -17.01
C ALA A 69 7.53 -7.14 -16.38
N ALA A 70 7.57 -7.23 -15.04
CA ALA A 70 7.48 -8.50 -14.32
C ALA A 70 6.13 -9.19 -14.57
N LEU A 71 5.02 -8.45 -14.58
CA LEU A 71 3.71 -9.02 -14.89
C LEU A 71 3.60 -9.50 -16.34
N ARG A 72 4.20 -8.79 -17.30
CA ARG A 72 4.32 -9.27 -18.69
C ARG A 72 5.15 -10.55 -18.77
N TRP A 73 6.22 -10.66 -17.98
CA TRP A 73 7.00 -11.88 -17.87
C TRP A 73 6.16 -13.03 -17.31
N VAL A 74 5.37 -12.79 -16.25
CA VAL A 74 4.44 -13.79 -15.68
C VAL A 74 3.47 -14.27 -16.75
N GLN A 75 2.81 -13.35 -17.47
CA GLN A 75 1.89 -13.69 -18.57
C GLN A 75 2.53 -14.60 -19.63
N GLN A 76 3.78 -14.34 -19.99
CA GLN A 76 4.49 -15.08 -21.03
C GLN A 76 5.06 -16.42 -20.56
N ASN A 77 5.39 -16.56 -19.27
CA ASN A 77 6.25 -17.64 -18.79
C ASN A 77 5.62 -18.54 -17.73
N ILE A 78 4.64 -18.06 -16.95
CA ILE A 78 4.19 -18.75 -15.73
C ILE A 78 3.56 -20.14 -16.00
N ALA A 79 3.06 -20.35 -17.21
CA ALA A 79 2.59 -21.66 -17.68
C ALA A 79 3.66 -22.76 -17.58
N HIS A 80 4.94 -22.42 -17.76
CA HIS A 80 6.06 -23.37 -17.63
C HIS A 80 6.31 -23.79 -16.17
N PHE A 81 5.74 -23.06 -15.21
CA PHE A 81 5.83 -23.33 -13.78
C PHE A 81 4.52 -23.91 -13.22
N GLY A 82 3.57 -24.30 -14.08
CA GLY A 82 2.27 -24.86 -13.69
C GLY A 82 1.15 -23.84 -13.46
N GLY A 83 1.47 -22.54 -13.49
CA GLY A 83 0.51 -21.45 -13.29
C GLY A 83 -0.35 -21.17 -14.52
N ASN A 84 -1.54 -20.64 -14.31
CA ASN A 84 -2.44 -20.20 -15.36
C ASN A 84 -2.32 -18.66 -15.56
N PRO A 85 -1.82 -18.18 -16.71
CA PRO A 85 -1.69 -16.74 -16.99
C PRO A 85 -3.04 -15.99 -17.04
N ASP A 86 -4.14 -16.69 -17.32
CA ASP A 86 -5.49 -16.13 -17.29
C ASP A 86 -6.08 -16.02 -15.86
N ARG A 87 -5.27 -16.35 -14.85
CA ARG A 87 -5.67 -16.41 -13.44
C ARG A 87 -4.57 -15.89 -12.51
N VAL A 88 -4.12 -14.69 -12.81
CA VAL A 88 -3.13 -13.94 -12.01
C VAL A 88 -3.84 -12.98 -11.07
N THR A 89 -3.57 -13.08 -9.78
CA THR A 89 -3.93 -12.10 -8.75
C THR A 89 -2.69 -11.38 -8.28
N ILE A 90 -2.70 -10.05 -8.31
CA ILE A 90 -1.63 -9.25 -7.71
C ILE A 90 -2.00 -8.91 -6.26
N PHE A 91 -1.03 -8.96 -5.36
CA PHE A 91 -1.24 -8.61 -3.96
C PHE A 91 -0.01 -7.94 -3.38
N GLY A 92 -0.21 -7.05 -2.43
CA GLY A 92 0.88 -6.27 -1.84
C GLY A 92 0.42 -5.55 -0.58
N GLU A 93 1.39 -5.18 0.23
CA GLU A 93 1.18 -4.47 1.49
C GLU A 93 1.88 -3.10 1.48
N SER A 94 1.29 -2.11 2.15
CA SER A 94 1.84 -0.74 2.26
C SER A 94 2.08 -0.10 0.89
N ALA A 95 3.31 0.31 0.59
CA ALA A 95 3.73 0.79 -0.74
C ALA A 95 3.52 -0.27 -1.85
N GLY A 96 3.51 -1.55 -1.50
CA GLY A 96 3.15 -2.66 -2.38
C GLY A 96 1.65 -2.75 -2.62
N GLY A 97 0.82 -2.49 -1.60
CA GLY A 97 -0.64 -2.36 -1.75
C GLY A 97 -1.00 -1.14 -2.62
N THR A 98 -0.28 -0.03 -2.39
CA THR A 98 -0.33 1.17 -3.23
C THR A 98 0.05 0.83 -4.68
N SER A 99 1.13 0.07 -4.88
CA SER A 99 1.54 -0.43 -6.20
C SER A 99 0.44 -1.26 -6.88
N VAL A 100 -0.21 -2.16 -6.15
CA VAL A 100 -1.35 -2.94 -6.65
C VAL A 100 -2.49 -2.01 -7.10
N SER A 101 -2.87 -1.05 -6.27
CA SER A 101 -3.89 -0.06 -6.63
C SER A 101 -3.50 0.80 -7.84
N SER A 102 -2.23 1.18 -7.95
CA SER A 102 -1.68 1.93 -9.08
C SER A 102 -1.74 1.12 -10.38
N LEU A 103 -1.43 -0.17 -10.33
CA LEU A 103 -1.55 -1.09 -11.46
C LEU A 103 -3.00 -1.33 -11.87
N VAL A 104 -3.96 -1.26 -10.94
CA VAL A 104 -5.40 -1.30 -11.27
C VAL A 104 -5.85 -0.06 -12.05
N LEU A 105 -5.22 1.10 -11.78
CA LEU A 105 -5.55 2.36 -12.45
C LEU A 105 -4.80 2.57 -13.77
N SER A 106 -3.61 2.00 -13.92
CA SER A 106 -2.77 2.25 -15.08
C SER A 106 -3.28 1.53 -16.35
N PRO A 107 -3.35 2.20 -17.51
CA PRO A 107 -3.62 1.53 -18.77
C PRO A 107 -2.50 0.55 -19.19
N MET A 108 -1.27 0.74 -18.69
CA MET A 108 -0.09 -0.05 -19.10
C MET A 108 -0.13 -1.51 -18.60
N SER A 109 -0.92 -1.77 -17.56
CA SER A 109 -1.11 -3.07 -16.90
C SER A 109 -2.42 -3.74 -17.26
N LYS A 110 -3.22 -3.14 -18.16
CA LYS A 110 -4.50 -3.70 -18.61
C LYS A 110 -4.34 -5.12 -19.15
N GLY A 111 -5.11 -6.05 -18.59
CA GLY A 111 -5.14 -7.45 -18.99
C GLY A 111 -3.97 -8.29 -18.48
N LEU A 112 -3.12 -7.77 -17.57
CA LEU A 112 -2.01 -8.54 -16.99
C LEU A 112 -2.41 -9.33 -15.73
N PHE A 113 -3.56 -9.03 -15.13
CA PHE A 113 -4.08 -9.69 -13.94
C PHE A 113 -5.61 -9.63 -13.89
N HIS A 114 -6.21 -10.43 -13.01
CA HIS A 114 -7.64 -10.71 -12.92
C HIS A 114 -8.22 -10.46 -11.52
N GLY A 115 -7.36 -10.30 -10.51
CA GLY A 115 -7.76 -9.95 -9.15
C GLY A 115 -6.67 -9.11 -8.48
N ALA A 116 -7.07 -8.30 -7.50
CA ALA A 116 -6.16 -7.43 -6.75
C ALA A 116 -6.40 -7.59 -5.24
N ILE A 117 -5.35 -7.58 -4.43
CA ILE A 117 -5.44 -7.52 -2.97
C ILE A 117 -4.55 -6.39 -2.45
N MET A 118 -5.17 -5.41 -1.80
CA MET A 118 -4.55 -4.17 -1.33
C MET A 118 -4.55 -4.18 0.19
N GLN A 119 -3.41 -4.53 0.79
CA GLN A 119 -3.25 -4.61 2.24
C GLN A 119 -2.63 -3.29 2.74
N SER A 120 -3.34 -2.53 3.56
CA SER A 120 -2.82 -1.32 4.21
C SER A 120 -2.17 -0.31 3.24
N GLY A 121 -2.70 -0.19 2.02
CA GLY A 121 -2.14 0.71 1.02
C GLY A 121 -2.94 0.74 -0.28
N VAL A 122 -3.21 1.95 -0.78
CA VAL A 122 -3.95 2.21 -2.03
C VAL A 122 -3.37 3.43 -2.75
N ALA A 123 -3.73 3.66 -4.01
CA ALA A 123 -3.22 4.78 -4.81
C ALA A 123 -3.65 6.18 -4.31
N MET A 124 -4.57 6.22 -3.33
CA MET A 124 -5.00 7.43 -2.64
C MET A 124 -4.21 7.70 -1.34
N LEU A 125 -3.22 6.86 -1.01
CA LEU A 125 -2.45 7.00 0.22
C LEU A 125 -1.60 8.29 0.16
N PRO A 126 -1.78 9.23 1.12
CA PRO A 126 -1.06 10.51 1.11
C PRO A 126 0.47 10.33 1.08
N GLY A 127 1.12 11.06 0.17
CA GLY A 127 2.60 11.12 0.09
C GLY A 127 3.26 10.05 -0.78
N LEU A 128 2.54 9.03 -1.26
CA LEU A 128 3.10 8.01 -2.17
C LEU A 128 2.94 8.36 -3.65
N ILE A 129 1.99 9.22 -3.98
CA ILE A 129 1.79 9.74 -5.33
C ILE A 129 1.67 11.26 -5.21
N SER A 130 2.53 11.98 -5.91
CA SER A 130 2.64 13.44 -5.82
C SER A 130 2.08 14.13 -7.06
N HIS A 131 1.45 15.27 -6.86
CA HIS A 131 1.08 16.21 -7.92
C HIS A 131 2.27 16.99 -8.48
N SER A 132 3.41 17.01 -7.77
CA SER A 132 4.59 17.79 -8.14
C SER A 132 5.89 16.99 -7.99
N VAL A 133 6.82 17.22 -8.92
CA VAL A 133 8.19 16.67 -8.88
C VAL A 133 9.14 17.54 -8.06
N GLU A 134 8.79 18.79 -7.77
CA GLU A 134 9.73 19.85 -7.36
C GLU A 134 10.54 19.51 -6.10
N VAL A 135 9.90 18.95 -5.08
CA VAL A 135 10.56 18.65 -3.79
C VAL A 135 11.66 17.62 -3.98
N VAL A 136 11.32 16.47 -4.59
CA VAL A 136 12.27 15.39 -4.83
C VAL A 136 13.33 15.82 -5.84
N TYR A 137 12.92 16.49 -6.91
CA TYR A 137 13.81 17.04 -7.93
C TYR A 137 14.89 17.92 -7.30
N THR A 138 14.48 18.92 -6.52
CA THR A 138 15.38 19.92 -5.93
C THR A 138 16.33 19.26 -4.92
N MET A 139 15.81 18.36 -4.08
CA MET A 139 16.64 17.65 -3.11
C MET A 139 17.68 16.76 -3.78
N VAL A 140 17.30 15.99 -4.81
CA VAL A 140 18.23 15.11 -5.54
C VAL A 140 19.26 15.94 -6.31
N ALA A 141 18.86 17.03 -6.96
CA ALA A 141 19.78 17.91 -7.68
C ALA A 141 20.82 18.54 -6.74
N ASN A 142 20.38 19.03 -5.58
CA ASN A 142 21.27 19.60 -4.56
C ASN A 142 22.22 18.57 -3.95
N LEU A 143 21.69 17.42 -3.52
CA LEU A 143 22.49 16.37 -2.85
C LEU A 143 23.47 15.68 -3.81
N SER A 144 23.17 15.66 -5.11
CA SER A 144 24.08 15.16 -6.13
C SER A 144 25.17 16.17 -6.55
N GLY A 145 25.00 17.45 -6.21
CA GLY A 145 25.88 18.53 -6.68
C GLY A 145 25.69 18.85 -8.17
N CYS A 146 24.48 18.63 -8.70
CA CYS A 146 24.10 18.83 -10.09
C CYS A 146 22.99 19.91 -10.24
N ASP A 147 22.84 20.81 -9.26
CA ASP A 147 21.72 21.75 -9.09
C ASP A 147 21.65 22.89 -10.13
N GLN A 148 22.77 23.20 -10.79
CA GLN A 148 22.85 24.27 -11.80
C GLN A 148 22.66 23.75 -13.24
N MET A 149 22.11 22.54 -13.41
CA MET A 149 21.96 21.87 -14.69
C MET A 149 20.50 21.91 -15.19
N ASP A 150 20.32 21.88 -16.51
CA ASP A 150 19.02 21.53 -17.09
C ASP A 150 18.70 20.04 -16.88
N SER A 151 17.45 19.64 -17.17
CA SER A 151 16.97 18.27 -16.94
C SER A 151 17.84 17.21 -17.63
N GLU A 152 18.22 17.40 -18.89
CA GLU A 152 19.03 16.43 -19.62
C GLU A 152 20.42 16.26 -18.99
N ALA A 153 21.10 17.38 -18.71
CA ALA A 153 22.41 17.38 -18.08
C ALA A 153 22.37 16.83 -16.65
N LEU A 154 21.31 17.12 -15.89
CA LEU A 154 21.08 16.58 -14.54
C LEU A 154 20.97 15.05 -14.60
N VAL A 155 20.16 14.50 -15.51
CA VAL A 155 20.06 13.03 -15.66
C VAL A 155 21.42 12.44 -16.09
N GLY A 156 22.16 13.12 -16.97
CA GLY A 156 23.52 12.74 -17.33
C GLY A 156 24.47 12.68 -16.12
N CYS A 157 24.41 13.71 -15.27
CA CYS A 157 25.17 13.81 -14.03
C CYS A 157 24.85 12.66 -13.07
N LEU A 158 23.55 12.40 -12.83
CA LEU A 158 23.08 11.33 -11.96
C LEU A 158 23.50 9.94 -12.46
N ARG A 159 23.48 9.70 -13.77
CA ARG A 159 23.97 8.43 -14.36
C ARG A 159 25.48 8.25 -14.22
N GLY A 160 26.23 9.32 -14.01
CA GLY A 160 27.68 9.30 -13.75
C GLY A 160 28.06 9.09 -12.28
N LYS A 161 27.09 9.12 -11.36
CA LYS A 161 27.32 8.93 -9.92
C LYS A 161 27.63 7.48 -9.57
N SER A 162 28.42 7.28 -8.53
CA SER A 162 28.66 5.95 -7.97
C SER A 162 27.43 5.42 -7.25
N GLU A 163 27.40 4.10 -7.01
CA GLU A 163 26.37 3.46 -6.21
C GLU A 163 26.31 4.07 -4.79
N GLU A 164 27.46 4.29 -4.15
CA GLU A 164 27.54 4.88 -2.81
C GLU A 164 26.98 6.30 -2.77
N GLU A 165 27.24 7.13 -3.79
CA GLU A 165 26.68 8.47 -3.90
C GLU A 165 25.14 8.42 -4.05
N LEU A 166 24.62 7.57 -4.94
CA LEU A 166 23.18 7.42 -5.15
C LEU A 166 22.46 6.84 -3.93
N LEU A 167 23.11 5.92 -3.22
CA LEU A 167 22.60 5.39 -1.95
C LEU A 167 22.59 6.46 -0.86
N ALA A 168 23.63 7.31 -0.78
CA ALA A 168 23.66 8.41 0.18
C ALA A 168 22.52 9.40 -0.06
N ILE A 169 22.24 9.75 -1.32
CA ILE A 169 21.10 10.60 -1.69
C ILE A 169 19.78 9.91 -1.33
N THR A 170 19.63 8.63 -1.69
CA THR A 170 18.39 7.88 -1.47
C THR A 170 18.04 7.75 0.01
N LYS A 171 19.03 7.59 0.90
CA LYS A 171 18.81 7.42 2.35
C LYS A 171 18.14 8.61 3.04
N VAL A 172 18.13 9.79 2.42
CA VAL A 172 17.42 10.97 2.93
C VAL A 172 15.91 10.79 2.81
N PHE A 173 15.44 9.98 1.85
CA PHE A 173 14.03 9.76 1.59
C PHE A 173 13.54 8.53 2.33
N LYS A 174 12.58 8.72 3.24
CA LYS A 174 11.80 7.60 3.82
C LYS A 174 10.72 7.11 2.86
N ILE A 175 10.19 8.05 2.09
CA ILE A 175 9.25 7.84 1.00
C ILE A 175 9.76 8.64 -0.20
N ILE A 176 9.72 8.03 -1.38
CA ILE A 176 9.86 8.76 -2.64
C ILE A 176 8.55 8.59 -3.43
N PRO A 177 7.78 9.67 -3.64
CA PRO A 177 6.50 9.55 -4.32
C PRO A 177 6.68 9.19 -5.80
N ALA A 178 5.75 8.40 -6.31
CA ALA A 178 5.49 8.32 -7.74
C ALA A 178 4.81 9.61 -8.24
N VAL A 179 4.73 9.78 -9.56
CA VAL A 179 4.28 11.03 -10.18
C VAL A 179 3.31 10.78 -11.33
N VAL A 180 2.57 11.80 -11.75
CA VAL A 180 1.75 11.75 -12.98
C VAL A 180 2.66 11.95 -14.19
N ASP A 181 3.05 10.85 -14.84
CA ASP A 181 4.07 10.83 -15.90
C ASP A 181 3.51 10.88 -17.33
N GLY A 182 2.18 10.85 -17.48
CA GLY A 182 1.48 10.86 -18.77
C GLY A 182 1.40 9.49 -19.46
N GLU A 183 2.16 8.49 -18.98
CA GLU A 183 2.24 7.14 -19.56
C GLU A 183 1.68 6.10 -18.59
N PHE A 184 2.35 5.86 -17.46
CA PHE A 184 1.85 4.95 -16.43
C PHE A 184 0.62 5.54 -15.73
N PHE A 185 0.74 6.78 -15.28
CA PHE A 185 -0.34 7.61 -14.79
C PHE A 185 -0.62 8.73 -15.79
N PRO A 186 -1.65 8.58 -16.66
CA PRO A 186 -2.04 9.65 -17.56
C PRO A 186 -2.68 10.84 -16.83
N ARG A 187 -3.24 10.62 -15.64
CA ARG A 187 -3.83 11.62 -14.73
C ARG A 187 -3.59 11.20 -13.28
N HIS A 188 -3.87 12.09 -12.32
CA HIS A 188 -3.76 11.75 -10.91
C HIS A 188 -4.73 10.61 -10.52
N PRO A 189 -4.38 9.70 -9.59
CA PRO A 189 -5.25 8.61 -9.13
C PRO A 189 -6.66 9.06 -8.73
N GLU A 190 -6.78 10.22 -8.09
CA GLU A 190 -8.07 10.85 -7.75
C GLU A 190 -8.99 11.00 -8.96
N GLU A 191 -8.43 11.48 -10.08
CA GLU A 191 -9.17 11.68 -11.32
C GLU A 191 -9.44 10.38 -12.06
N LEU A 192 -8.52 9.40 -11.95
CA LEU A 192 -8.65 8.10 -12.59
C LEU A 192 -9.74 7.26 -11.91
N LEU A 193 -9.82 7.28 -10.58
CA LEU A 193 -10.80 6.49 -9.82
C LEU A 193 -12.25 6.85 -10.13
N VAL A 194 -12.54 8.12 -10.41
CA VAL A 194 -13.90 8.61 -10.71
C VAL A 194 -14.16 8.73 -12.22
N SER A 195 -13.21 8.30 -13.05
CA SER A 195 -13.32 8.41 -14.49
C SER A 195 -14.27 7.38 -15.10
N ALA A 196 -14.93 7.73 -16.20
CA ALA A 196 -15.86 6.83 -16.89
C ALA A 196 -15.16 5.63 -17.57
N ASP A 197 -13.85 5.74 -17.81
CA ASP A 197 -13.00 4.70 -18.37
C ASP A 197 -12.38 3.78 -17.31
N PHE A 198 -12.62 4.03 -16.01
CA PHE A 198 -12.17 3.15 -14.94
C PHE A 198 -12.85 1.77 -15.02
N ARG A 199 -12.04 0.72 -15.11
CA ARG A 199 -12.48 -0.67 -15.20
C ARG A 199 -11.71 -1.53 -14.19
N PRO A 200 -12.12 -1.54 -12.91
CA PRO A 200 -11.44 -2.34 -11.90
C PRO A 200 -11.64 -3.85 -12.12
N VAL A 201 -10.74 -4.63 -11.54
CA VAL A 201 -10.90 -6.07 -11.34
C VAL A 201 -11.54 -6.34 -9.98
N PRO A 202 -12.03 -7.56 -9.68
CA PRO A 202 -12.37 -7.93 -8.31
C PRO A 202 -11.22 -7.62 -7.35
N SER A 203 -11.54 -7.07 -6.18
CA SER A 203 -10.55 -6.63 -5.19
C SER A 203 -10.84 -7.11 -3.78
N ILE A 204 -9.79 -7.46 -3.02
CA ILE A 204 -9.80 -7.39 -1.56
C ILE A 204 -9.05 -6.11 -1.17
N ILE A 205 -9.62 -5.31 -0.29
CA ILE A 205 -8.99 -4.10 0.26
C ILE A 205 -9.07 -4.20 1.78
N GLY A 206 -8.01 -3.86 2.50
CA GLY A 206 -8.11 -3.86 3.95
C GLY A 206 -7.04 -3.05 4.63
N ILE A 207 -7.21 -2.91 5.94
CA ILE A 207 -6.38 -2.15 6.86
C ILE A 207 -6.23 -2.94 8.16
N ASN A 208 -5.27 -2.56 8.99
CA ASN A 208 -5.13 -3.04 10.35
C ASN A 208 -5.78 -2.03 11.32
N ASN A 209 -6.27 -2.48 12.48
CA ASN A 209 -7.01 -1.59 13.38
C ASN A 209 -6.13 -0.54 14.09
N ASP A 210 -4.80 -0.62 13.92
CA ASP A 210 -3.82 0.24 14.57
C ASP A 210 -2.58 0.57 13.71
N GLU A 211 -2.76 1.02 12.45
CA GLU A 211 -1.69 1.25 11.46
C GLU A 211 -0.55 2.22 11.81
N TYR A 212 -0.68 3.03 12.87
CA TYR A 212 0.25 4.15 13.12
C TYR A 212 0.78 4.20 14.55
N SER A 213 0.50 3.21 15.39
CA SER A 213 0.88 3.31 16.80
C SER A 213 2.33 2.91 17.08
N TRP A 214 2.97 2.11 16.22
CA TRP A 214 4.33 1.64 16.51
C TRP A 214 5.29 1.57 15.31
N ASP A 215 5.06 0.71 14.32
CA ASP A 215 6.05 0.45 13.24
C ASP A 215 6.33 1.71 12.40
N ILE A 216 5.28 2.40 11.93
CA ILE A 216 5.43 3.61 11.11
C ILE A 216 6.14 4.75 11.87
N PRO A 217 5.73 5.14 13.10
CA PRO A 217 6.48 6.12 13.89
C PRO A 217 7.94 5.72 14.14
N MET A 218 8.23 4.43 14.33
CA MET A 218 9.63 3.99 14.48
C MET A 218 10.45 4.16 13.20
N MET A 219 9.83 4.03 12.02
CA MET A 219 10.48 4.31 10.74
C MET A 219 10.75 5.82 10.52
N VAL A 220 9.87 6.66 11.05
CA VAL A 220 9.97 8.13 11.02
C VAL A 220 10.68 8.60 12.30
N SER A 221 12.02 8.62 12.29
CA SER A 221 12.93 9.03 13.38
C SER A 221 12.26 9.42 14.70
N PRO A 222 12.51 8.73 15.83
CA PRO A 222 11.92 9.04 17.14
C PRO A 222 11.98 10.54 17.48
N ASP A 223 13.13 11.17 17.25
CA ASP A 223 13.33 12.61 17.45
C ASP A 223 12.34 13.50 16.67
N PHE A 224 11.91 13.09 15.46
CA PHE A 224 10.93 13.84 14.67
C PHE A 224 9.52 13.71 15.24
N THR A 225 9.17 12.53 15.72
CA THR A 225 7.89 12.30 16.40
C THR A 225 7.85 13.05 17.73
N ASP A 226 8.95 13.02 18.51
CA ASP A 226 9.10 13.75 19.76
C ASP A 226 9.08 15.27 19.55
N MET A 227 9.74 15.78 18.50
CA MET A 227 9.69 17.22 18.14
C MET A 227 8.28 17.65 17.71
N LEU A 228 7.56 16.82 16.93
CA LEU A 228 6.17 17.12 16.57
C LEU A 228 5.27 17.08 17.79
N VAL A 229 5.47 16.13 18.69
CA VAL A 229 4.75 16.05 19.97
C VAL A 229 5.06 17.27 20.84
N GLU A 230 6.33 17.66 21.00
CA GLU A 230 6.72 18.82 21.81
C GLU A 230 6.16 20.13 21.22
N GLU A 231 6.25 20.32 19.90
CA GLU A 231 5.78 21.53 19.20
C GLU A 231 4.25 21.63 19.14
N TYR A 232 3.54 20.53 18.84
CA TYR A 232 2.08 20.54 18.72
C TYR A 232 1.35 20.35 20.06
N LEU A 233 1.98 19.66 21.02
CA LEU A 233 1.31 19.27 22.27
C LEU A 233 1.78 20.09 23.49
N GLY A 234 2.94 20.75 23.49
CA GLY A 234 3.35 21.68 24.57
C GLY A 234 3.18 21.17 26.01
N ASP A 235 3.01 22.09 26.98
CA ASP A 235 2.69 21.78 28.40
C ASP A 235 1.18 21.45 28.57
N ILE A 236 0.71 20.34 28.01
CA ILE A 236 -0.67 19.88 28.23
C ILE A 236 -0.73 18.88 29.40
N GLU A 237 -1.78 19.00 30.23
CA GLU A 237 -1.98 18.21 31.45
C GLU A 237 -2.10 16.68 31.21
N ASP A 238 -2.34 16.23 29.97
CA ASP A 238 -2.48 14.81 29.61
C ASP A 238 -1.86 14.46 28.24
N PRO A 239 -0.52 14.31 28.17
CA PRO A 239 0.21 13.98 26.94
C PRO A 239 -0.15 12.61 26.33
N GLU A 240 -0.53 11.63 27.17
CA GLU A 240 -0.87 10.28 26.71
C GLU A 240 -2.15 10.28 25.88
N THR A 241 -3.19 10.99 26.33
CA THR A 241 -4.45 11.10 25.57
C THR A 241 -4.25 11.77 24.20
N LEU A 242 -3.38 12.77 24.12
CA LEU A 242 -3.08 13.46 22.86
C LEU A 242 -2.30 12.59 21.88
N GLN A 243 -1.32 11.84 22.36
CA GLN A 243 -0.57 10.89 21.54
C GLN A 243 -1.52 9.86 20.90
N VAL A 244 -2.43 9.29 21.69
CA VAL A 244 -3.43 8.34 21.20
C VAL A 244 -4.37 8.99 20.17
N GLN A 245 -4.83 10.21 20.41
CA GLN A 245 -5.67 10.94 19.46
C GLN A 245 -4.95 11.26 18.15
N PHE A 246 -3.67 11.64 18.22
CA PHE A 246 -2.82 11.90 17.06
C PHE A 246 -2.58 10.62 16.24
N GLN A 247 -2.25 9.51 16.89
CA GLN A 247 -2.08 8.21 16.24
C GLN A 247 -3.37 7.75 15.55
N GLU A 248 -4.53 7.90 16.22
CA GLU A 248 -5.84 7.62 15.63
C GLU A 248 -6.14 8.51 14.41
N MET A 249 -5.82 9.81 14.49
CA MET A 249 -5.95 10.73 13.36
C MET A 249 -5.06 10.32 12.18
N MET A 250 -3.79 9.98 12.45
CA MET A 250 -2.82 9.59 11.42
C MET A 250 -3.20 8.25 10.76
N LYS A 251 -3.65 7.27 11.53
CA LYS A 251 -4.20 6.00 11.01
C LYS A 251 -5.35 6.26 10.03
N ASP A 252 -6.30 7.10 10.43
CA ASP A 252 -7.46 7.40 9.59
C ASP A 252 -7.06 8.14 8.31
N PHE A 253 -6.25 9.18 8.46
CA PHE A 253 -5.79 10.01 7.35
C PHE A 253 -4.96 9.21 6.33
N MET A 254 -4.02 8.38 6.80
CA MET A 254 -3.11 7.68 5.90
C MET A 254 -3.71 6.41 5.30
N PHE A 255 -4.48 5.64 6.05
CA PHE A 255 -4.87 4.28 5.64
C PHE A 255 -6.37 4.10 5.52
N VAL A 256 -7.14 4.37 6.59
CA VAL A 256 -8.56 3.99 6.63
C VAL A 256 -9.38 4.77 5.61
N ILE A 257 -9.25 6.10 5.59
CA ILE A 257 -10.05 6.96 4.71
C ILE A 257 -9.72 6.70 3.24
N PRO A 258 -8.44 6.70 2.81
CA PRO A 258 -8.08 6.35 1.43
C PRO A 258 -8.59 4.97 1.01
N ALA A 259 -8.45 3.95 1.86
CA ALA A 259 -8.91 2.59 1.56
C ALA A 259 -10.43 2.53 1.35
N LEU A 260 -11.21 3.22 2.20
CA LEU A 260 -12.66 3.32 2.06
C LEU A 260 -13.07 4.12 0.82
N GLN A 261 -12.36 5.19 0.46
CA GLN A 261 -12.61 5.94 -0.78
C GLN A 261 -12.44 5.05 -2.01
N VAL A 262 -11.35 4.28 -2.08
CA VAL A 262 -11.09 3.36 -3.20
C VAL A 262 -12.12 2.22 -3.22
N ALA A 263 -12.45 1.63 -2.08
CA ALA A 263 -13.45 0.57 -1.99
C ALA A 263 -14.83 1.04 -2.45
N ARG A 264 -15.26 2.25 -2.04
CA ARG A 264 -16.53 2.87 -2.47
C ARG A 264 -16.54 3.22 -3.95
N ALA A 265 -15.41 3.64 -4.52
CA ALA A 265 -15.29 3.91 -5.94
C ALA A 265 -15.34 2.63 -6.80
N GLN A 266 -14.75 1.52 -6.30
CA GLN A 266 -14.67 0.25 -7.02
C GLN A 266 -15.94 -0.61 -6.90
N SER A 267 -16.63 -0.60 -5.76
CA SER A 267 -17.74 -1.53 -5.48
C SER A 267 -18.93 -1.47 -6.44
N PRO A 268 -19.27 -0.33 -7.10
CA PRO A 268 -20.32 -0.31 -8.12
C PRO A 268 -19.87 -0.93 -9.45
N LEU A 269 -18.57 -1.12 -9.66
CA LEU A 269 -17.97 -1.51 -10.94
C LEU A 269 -17.45 -2.95 -10.95
N ALA A 270 -16.97 -3.46 -9.80
CA ALA A 270 -16.47 -4.81 -9.64
C ALA A 270 -16.68 -5.30 -8.18
N PRO A 271 -16.66 -6.63 -7.93
CA PRO A 271 -16.74 -7.16 -6.57
C PRO A 271 -15.61 -6.66 -5.69
N VAL A 272 -15.94 -6.07 -4.55
CA VAL A 272 -14.99 -5.64 -3.52
C VAL A 272 -15.28 -6.39 -2.23
N TYR A 273 -14.24 -6.84 -1.54
CA TYR A 273 -14.31 -7.41 -0.19
C TYR A 273 -13.42 -6.57 0.71
N PHE A 274 -13.96 -6.07 1.82
CA PHE A 274 -13.21 -5.23 2.74
C PHE A 274 -12.89 -5.98 4.04
N TYR A 275 -11.69 -5.79 4.61
CA TYR A 275 -11.36 -6.27 5.95
C TYR A 275 -10.72 -5.20 6.84
N GLU A 276 -10.85 -5.41 8.14
CA GLU A 276 -10.02 -4.80 9.18
C GLU A 276 -9.36 -5.94 9.97
N PHE A 277 -8.04 -6.00 9.97
CA PHE A 277 -7.30 -6.98 10.76
C PHE A 277 -7.14 -6.44 12.19
N GLN A 278 -7.50 -7.25 13.18
CA GLN A 278 -7.65 -6.81 14.57
C GLN A 278 -6.80 -7.58 15.57
N HIS A 279 -6.16 -8.68 15.15
CA HIS A 279 -5.46 -9.58 16.04
C HIS A 279 -4.08 -9.05 16.45
N PRO A 280 -3.83 -8.77 17.75
CA PRO A 280 -2.52 -8.39 18.24
C PRO A 280 -1.61 -9.62 18.30
N THR A 281 -0.61 -9.65 17.42
CA THR A 281 0.24 -10.83 17.22
C THR A 281 1.09 -11.14 18.45
N ASN A 282 1.01 -12.37 18.96
CA ASN A 282 1.57 -12.77 20.26
C ASN A 282 3.11 -12.74 20.28
N PHE A 283 3.80 -12.99 19.16
CA PHE A 283 5.27 -12.95 19.15
C PHE A 283 5.84 -11.53 19.34
N PHE A 284 5.03 -10.49 19.15
CA PHE A 284 5.41 -9.10 19.38
C PHE A 284 5.03 -8.58 20.78
N LYS A 285 4.35 -9.37 21.62
CA LYS A 285 3.82 -8.91 22.92
C LYS A 285 4.86 -8.32 23.87
N ASP A 286 6.09 -8.81 23.78
CA ASP A 286 7.22 -8.41 24.64
C ASP A 286 8.09 -7.34 23.97
N ILE A 287 7.76 -6.94 22.73
CA ILE A 287 8.50 -5.99 21.89
C ILE A 287 7.67 -4.70 21.70
N LYS A 288 6.38 -4.84 21.36
CA LYS A 288 5.43 -3.74 21.18
C LYS A 288 4.88 -3.28 22.53
N PRO A 289 4.67 -1.96 22.73
CA PRO A 289 3.96 -1.45 23.90
C PRO A 289 2.57 -2.11 24.07
N PRO A 290 2.09 -2.35 25.30
CA PRO A 290 0.83 -3.08 25.53
C PRO A 290 -0.45 -2.45 24.97
N HIS A 291 -0.42 -1.15 24.63
CA HIS A 291 -1.57 -0.45 24.05
C HIS A 291 -1.69 -0.65 22.54
N VAL A 292 -0.62 -1.09 21.88
CA VAL A 292 -0.59 -1.33 20.43
C VAL A 292 -1.40 -2.57 20.11
N LYS A 293 -2.32 -2.46 19.14
CA LYS A 293 -3.18 -3.57 18.70
C LYS A 293 -2.55 -4.25 17.48
N ALA A 294 -3.32 -4.44 16.40
CA ALA A 294 -2.79 -4.94 15.14
C ALA A 294 -2.19 -3.77 14.35
N ASP A 295 -0.87 -3.70 14.36
CA ASP A 295 -0.10 -2.58 13.80
C ASP A 295 0.17 -2.78 12.30
N HIS A 296 0.78 -1.78 11.66
CA HIS A 296 1.11 -1.86 10.23
C HIS A 296 1.90 -3.13 9.86
N GLY A 297 1.44 -3.84 8.82
CA GLY A 297 2.07 -5.07 8.34
C GLY A 297 1.87 -6.33 9.18
N ASP A 298 1.15 -6.28 10.31
CA ASP A 298 0.94 -7.47 11.17
C ASP A 298 0.14 -8.58 10.46
N ASP A 299 -0.70 -8.24 9.49
CA ASP A 299 -1.48 -9.19 8.68
C ASP A 299 -0.61 -10.02 7.72
N ILE A 300 0.55 -9.50 7.29
CA ILE A 300 1.50 -10.19 6.38
C ILE A 300 1.92 -11.55 6.96
N PHE A 301 2.18 -11.63 8.26
CA PHE A 301 2.65 -12.86 8.91
C PHE A 301 1.66 -14.01 8.76
N TYR A 302 0.37 -13.69 8.66
CA TYR A 302 -0.70 -14.68 8.51
C TYR A 302 -0.92 -15.10 7.06
N VAL A 303 -0.55 -14.25 6.10
CA VAL A 303 -0.57 -14.55 4.66
C VAL A 303 0.60 -15.45 4.24
N PHE A 304 1.82 -15.19 4.72
CA PHE A 304 3.02 -15.95 4.36
C PHE A 304 3.38 -17.07 5.35
N GLY A 305 2.70 -17.13 6.49
CA GLY A 305 2.80 -18.25 7.42
C GLY A 305 4.07 -18.22 8.29
N SER A 306 4.16 -17.16 9.10
CA SER A 306 5.12 -16.91 10.20
C SER A 306 6.61 -16.81 9.84
N SER A 307 6.98 -16.95 8.56
CA SER A 307 8.36 -16.78 8.11
C SER A 307 8.56 -15.42 7.43
N TYR A 308 9.50 -14.63 7.92
CA TYR A 308 9.81 -13.29 7.40
C TYR A 308 11.30 -12.98 7.58
N TRP A 309 11.95 -12.46 6.52
CA TRP A 309 13.39 -12.17 6.48
C TRP A 309 14.24 -13.38 6.93
N GLY A 310 13.89 -14.59 6.50
CA GLY A 310 14.61 -15.82 6.90
C GLY A 310 14.53 -16.18 8.39
N SER A 311 13.79 -15.40 9.20
CA SER A 311 13.42 -15.74 10.57
C SER A 311 12.07 -16.42 10.57
N LYS A 312 11.90 -17.42 11.43
CA LYS A 312 10.62 -18.08 11.67
C LYS A 312 10.12 -17.67 13.05
N PHE A 313 8.90 -17.13 13.09
CA PHE A 313 8.19 -16.80 14.31
C PHE A 313 7.25 -17.95 14.71
N ASP A 314 7.15 -18.20 16.01
CA ASP A 314 6.27 -19.23 16.53
C ASP A 314 4.87 -18.66 16.77
N PHE A 315 3.89 -19.22 16.08
CA PHE A 315 2.47 -18.97 16.31
C PHE A 315 1.94 -19.85 17.44
N THR A 316 1.02 -19.29 18.23
CA THR A 316 0.10 -20.08 19.05
C THR A 316 -0.78 -20.96 18.16
N GLU A 317 -1.45 -21.95 18.76
CA GLU A 317 -2.39 -22.81 18.01
C GLU A 317 -3.51 -21.98 17.35
N GLU A 318 -4.01 -20.94 18.04
CA GLU A 318 -5.05 -20.06 17.53
C GLU A 318 -4.56 -19.20 16.35
N GLU A 319 -3.33 -18.67 16.42
CA GLU A 319 -2.70 -17.90 15.34
C GLU A 319 -2.40 -18.77 14.11
N GLU A 320 -2.00 -20.04 14.29
CA GLU A 320 -1.80 -20.96 13.18
C GLU A 320 -3.14 -21.27 12.47
N LEU A 321 -4.25 -21.37 13.22
CA LEU A 321 -5.58 -21.48 12.65
C LEU A 321 -6.02 -20.19 11.92
N LEU A 322 -5.72 -19.02 12.49
CA LEU A 322 -5.97 -17.73 11.85
C LEU A 322 -5.18 -17.60 10.54
N SER A 323 -3.90 -17.97 10.53
CA SER A 323 -3.05 -17.96 9.33
C SER A 323 -3.61 -18.88 8.25
N ARG A 324 -4.02 -20.11 8.60
CA ARG A 324 -4.68 -21.02 7.64
C ARG A 324 -5.97 -20.43 7.08
N ARG A 325 -6.75 -19.75 7.91
CA ARG A 325 -8.00 -19.10 7.48
C ARG A 325 -7.73 -17.95 6.50
N ILE A 326 -6.75 -17.10 6.80
CA ILE A 326 -6.35 -15.98 5.94
C ILE A 326 -5.80 -16.51 4.61
N MET A 327 -4.87 -17.47 4.63
CA MET A 327 -4.38 -18.11 3.40
C MET A 327 -5.53 -18.69 2.57
N LYS A 328 -6.52 -19.30 3.21
CA LYS A 328 -7.70 -19.84 2.53
C LYS A 328 -8.54 -18.78 1.85
N TYR A 329 -8.85 -17.66 2.54
CA TYR A 329 -9.57 -16.54 1.95
C TYR A 329 -8.82 -15.95 0.75
N TRP A 330 -7.52 -15.68 0.89
CA TRP A 330 -6.69 -15.11 -0.18
C TRP A 330 -6.62 -16.05 -1.38
N ALA A 331 -6.42 -17.35 -1.15
CA ALA A 331 -6.37 -18.32 -2.21
C ALA A 331 -7.74 -18.50 -2.89
N ASN A 332 -8.83 -18.62 -2.14
CA ASN A 332 -10.20 -18.70 -2.70
C ASN A 332 -10.51 -17.49 -3.58
N PHE A 333 -10.15 -16.30 -3.11
CA PHE A 333 -10.27 -15.08 -3.89
C PHE A 333 -9.42 -15.14 -5.17
N ALA A 334 -8.17 -15.61 -5.11
CA ALA A 334 -7.37 -15.81 -6.31
C ALA A 334 -8.00 -16.81 -7.29
N ARG A 335 -8.69 -17.87 -6.81
CA ARG A 335 -9.37 -18.85 -7.67
C ARG A 335 -10.65 -18.33 -8.31
N HIS A 336 -11.42 -17.55 -7.57
CA HIS A 336 -12.84 -17.33 -7.87
C HIS A 336 -13.26 -15.86 -7.92
N GLY A 337 -12.38 -14.92 -7.56
CA GLY A 337 -12.75 -13.54 -7.28
C GLY A 337 -13.69 -13.39 -6.07
N ASN A 338 -13.77 -14.43 -5.22
CA ASN A 338 -14.62 -14.51 -4.04
C ASN A 338 -13.87 -15.30 -2.94
N PRO A 339 -13.67 -14.73 -1.74
CA PRO A 339 -12.91 -15.38 -0.67
C PRO A 339 -13.70 -16.52 0.02
N ASN A 340 -15.02 -16.60 -0.15
CA ASN A 340 -15.90 -17.49 0.61
C ASN A 340 -15.79 -18.98 0.21
N SER A 341 -15.96 -19.86 1.19
CA SER A 341 -16.21 -21.30 1.02
C SER A 341 -17.00 -21.85 2.22
N MET A 342 -17.53 -23.08 2.12
CA MET A 342 -18.42 -23.69 3.14
C MET A 342 -17.78 -23.83 4.53
N ASP A 343 -16.45 -23.91 4.58
CA ASP A 343 -15.60 -24.10 5.76
C ASP A 343 -15.12 -22.79 6.40
N LEU A 344 -15.49 -21.64 5.84
CA LEU A 344 -15.08 -20.33 6.32
C LEU A 344 -16.28 -19.53 6.84
N PRO A 345 -16.08 -18.67 7.86
CA PRO A 345 -17.03 -17.61 8.15
C PRO A 345 -17.35 -16.79 6.89
N HIS A 346 -18.60 -16.34 6.79
CA HIS A 346 -19.02 -15.59 5.62
C HIS A 346 -18.36 -14.20 5.59
N TRP A 347 -17.66 -13.90 4.50
CA TRP A 347 -17.13 -12.58 4.18
C TRP A 347 -18.10 -11.88 3.22
N PRO A 348 -18.84 -10.86 3.69
CA PRO A 348 -19.78 -10.13 2.85
C PRO A 348 -19.07 -9.33 1.75
N ILE A 349 -19.74 -9.20 0.62
CA ILE A 349 -19.30 -8.26 -0.43
C ILE A 349 -19.49 -6.83 0.10
N PHE A 350 -18.49 -5.97 -0.09
CA PHE A 350 -18.56 -4.56 0.26
C PHE A 350 -19.43 -3.82 -0.76
N ASN A 351 -20.55 -3.27 -0.31
CA ASN A 351 -21.55 -2.60 -1.12
C ASN A 351 -22.13 -1.39 -0.33
N GLN A 352 -23.36 -0.97 -0.65
CA GLN A 352 -24.05 0.13 0.05
C GLN A 352 -24.30 -0.12 1.54
N ASP A 353 -24.32 -1.39 1.98
CA ASP A 353 -24.47 -1.76 3.39
C ASP A 353 -23.14 -1.63 4.17
N GLU A 354 -22.03 -1.35 3.46
CA GLU A 354 -20.68 -1.14 3.99
C GLU A 354 -20.22 -2.21 4.97
N GLN A 355 -20.58 -3.46 4.69
CA GLN A 355 -20.16 -4.60 5.48
C GLN A 355 -18.70 -4.97 5.19
N TYR A 356 -17.96 -5.31 6.24
CA TYR A 356 -16.58 -5.74 6.14
C TYR A 356 -16.29 -6.87 7.13
N LEU A 357 -15.24 -7.64 6.87
CA LEU A 357 -14.81 -8.72 7.76
C LEU A 357 -13.79 -8.20 8.78
N GLN A 358 -14.09 -8.36 10.06
CA GLN A 358 -13.14 -8.15 11.14
C GLN A 358 -12.32 -9.43 11.29
N LEU A 359 -11.07 -9.40 10.87
CA LEU A 359 -10.18 -10.55 10.91
C LEU A 359 -9.49 -10.63 12.29
N ASP A 360 -9.92 -11.61 13.07
CA ASP A 360 -9.33 -12.03 14.35
C ASP A 360 -9.47 -13.56 14.48
N ILE A 361 -9.08 -14.16 15.61
CA ILE A 361 -9.23 -15.58 15.92
C ILE A 361 -10.63 -16.09 15.59
N GLN A 362 -11.66 -15.30 15.93
CA GLN A 362 -13.06 -15.51 15.58
C GLN A 362 -13.56 -14.35 14.72
N PRO A 363 -13.55 -14.48 13.38
CA PRO A 363 -13.96 -13.39 12.51
C PRO A 363 -15.43 -13.01 12.69
N THR A 364 -15.70 -11.71 12.73
CA THR A 364 -17.04 -11.13 12.80
C THR A 364 -17.29 -10.19 11.63
N VAL A 365 -18.55 -9.88 11.36
CA VAL A 365 -18.92 -8.89 10.34
C VAL A 365 -19.15 -7.55 11.02
N GLY A 366 -18.37 -6.53 10.61
CA GLY A 366 -18.59 -5.14 10.98
C GLY A 366 -19.42 -4.41 9.91
N HIS A 367 -19.84 -3.19 10.24
CA HIS A 367 -20.63 -2.32 9.37
C HIS A 367 -20.11 -0.88 9.46
N ALA A 368 -20.07 -0.19 8.31
CA ALA A 368 -19.83 1.24 8.22
C ALA A 368 -18.59 1.70 9.02
N LEU A 369 -17.44 1.06 8.73
CA LEU A 369 -16.15 1.36 9.37
C LEU A 369 -15.89 2.87 9.33
N ASN A 370 -15.63 3.47 10.50
CA ASN A 370 -15.32 4.89 10.65
C ASN A 370 -16.35 5.87 10.03
N ALA A 371 -17.63 5.51 9.91
CA ALA A 371 -18.64 6.34 9.23
C ALA A 371 -18.67 7.82 9.65
N ASN A 372 -18.60 8.10 10.96
CA ASN A 372 -18.62 9.47 11.48
C ASN A 372 -17.39 10.29 11.05
N ARG A 373 -16.21 9.65 11.02
CA ARG A 373 -14.96 10.31 10.62
C ARG A 373 -14.86 10.41 9.11
N MET A 374 -15.44 9.47 8.39
CA MET A 374 -15.48 9.48 6.93
C MET A 374 -16.14 10.74 6.38
N GLN A 375 -17.33 11.09 6.89
CA GLN A 375 -17.99 12.35 6.51
C GLN A 375 -17.12 13.58 6.85
N PHE A 376 -16.47 13.57 8.02
CA PHE A 376 -15.59 14.65 8.41
C PHE A 376 -14.45 14.86 7.41
N TRP A 377 -13.74 13.79 7.06
CA TRP A 377 -12.57 13.85 6.18
C TRP A 377 -12.90 14.15 4.73
N THR A 378 -14.01 13.64 4.19
CA THR A 378 -14.32 13.78 2.76
C THR A 378 -15.22 14.96 2.41
N GLU A 379 -15.97 15.50 3.37
CA GLU A 379 -16.92 16.58 3.11
C GLU A 379 -16.60 17.82 3.95
N ILE A 380 -16.58 17.66 5.28
CA ILE A 380 -16.52 18.80 6.21
C ILE A 380 -15.17 19.50 6.15
N LEU A 381 -14.06 18.74 6.19
CA LEU A 381 -12.73 19.30 6.20
C LEU A 381 -12.38 20.02 4.88
N PRO A 382 -12.60 19.45 3.68
CA PRO A 382 -12.38 20.17 2.42
C PRO A 382 -13.19 21.47 2.31
N GLN A 383 -14.46 21.47 2.73
CA GLN A 383 -15.29 22.68 2.76
C GLN A 383 -14.70 23.77 3.64
N LYS A 384 -14.28 23.42 4.87
CA LYS A 384 -13.63 24.37 5.79
C LYS A 384 -12.33 24.93 5.22
N ILE A 385 -11.51 24.10 4.57
CA ILE A 385 -10.27 24.56 3.92
C ILE A 385 -10.59 25.55 2.80
N GLN A 386 -11.63 25.28 1.99
CA GLN A 386 -12.06 26.18 0.95
C GLN A 386 -12.56 27.52 1.52
N GLU A 387 -13.39 27.48 2.56
CA GLU A 387 -13.88 28.68 3.26
C GLU A 387 -12.72 29.53 3.79
N LEU A 388 -11.69 28.90 4.38
CA LEU A 388 -10.50 29.61 4.87
C LEU A 388 -9.72 30.28 3.73
N LYS A 389 -9.49 29.56 2.63
CA LYS A 389 -8.82 30.12 1.44
C LYS A 389 -9.59 31.30 0.84
N GLU A 390 -10.91 31.23 0.81
CA GLU A 390 -11.76 32.33 0.33
C GLU A 390 -11.69 33.56 1.24
N VAL A 391 -11.53 33.36 2.55
CA VAL A 391 -11.32 34.46 3.52
C VAL A 391 -9.94 35.08 3.36
N GLU A 392 -8.88 34.27 3.23
CA GLU A 392 -7.52 34.76 3.02
C GLU A 392 -7.38 35.59 1.74
N ASN A 393 -7.98 35.12 0.63
CA ASN A 393 -7.97 35.84 -0.65
C ASN A 393 -8.69 37.19 -0.55
N LYS A 394 -9.79 37.29 0.23
CA LYS A 394 -10.48 38.56 0.48
C LYS A 394 -9.66 39.54 1.31
N HIS A 395 -8.77 39.05 2.16
CA HIS A 395 -7.87 39.89 2.96
C HIS A 395 -6.62 40.36 2.18
N THR A 396 -6.26 39.70 1.08
CA THR A 396 -5.14 40.12 0.21
C THR A 396 -5.55 41.07 -0.91
N GLU A 397 -6.85 41.22 -1.19
CA GLU A 397 -7.42 42.17 -2.17
C GLU A 397 -7.80 43.55 -1.57
N LEU A 398 -7.55 43.78 -0.28
CA LEU A 398 -7.73 45.06 0.44
C LEU A 398 -6.37 45.67 0.79
#